data_AF-T0SMP2-F1
#
_entry.id   AF-T0SMP2-F1
#
_cell.length_a   1.000
_cell.length_b   1.000
_cell.length_c   1.000
_cell.angle_alpha   90.00
_cell.angle_beta   90.00
_cell.angle_gamma   90.00
#
_symmetry.space_group_name_H-M   'P 1'
#
loop_
_entity.id
_entity.type
_entity.pdbx_description
1 polymer ?
#
loop_
_entity_poly.entity_id
_entity_poly.type
_entity_poly.pdbx_seq_one_letter_code
_entity_poly.pdbx_strand_id
1 'polypeptide(L)'
;MLILLFASSSFSQEKAPTTTFEYTDQVSRKIDELKELRPEEYIQKVNSYRDVIEKYIDHKKRVCTGEFSTIILSSQGTPVEGSRIHLNNEERELCFRELKALQINFVNNMYVARRKFLDSMHEKRIEELSKAREEALGSINATFAKKQLRATSKDLPRN
;
A
#
# COMPACT_ATOMS: atom_id res chain seq x y z
N MET A 1 -0.89 -57.37 17.15
CA MET A 1 -1.38 -55.98 17.06
C MET A 1 -0.18 -55.12 16.63
N LEU A 2 -0.05 -54.88 15.32
CA LEU A 2 1.12 -54.22 14.72
C LEU A 2 0.73 -52.75 14.42
N ILE A 3 1.40 -51.79 15.05
CA ILE A 3 1.14 -50.36 14.87
C ILE A 3 1.97 -49.87 13.67
N LEU A 4 1.29 -49.57 12.55
CA LEU A 4 1.88 -48.94 11.37
C LEU A 4 2.00 -47.43 11.61
N LEU A 5 3.24 -46.95 11.72
CA LEU A 5 3.60 -45.53 11.73
C LEU A 5 3.47 -44.98 10.30
N PHE A 6 2.41 -44.21 10.04
CA PHE A 6 2.31 -43.39 8.83
C PHE A 6 3.26 -42.20 8.96
N ALA A 7 4.38 -42.25 8.23
CA ALA A 7 5.24 -41.11 8.01
C ALA A 7 4.57 -40.17 7.01
N SER A 8 4.04 -39.04 7.50
CA SER A 8 3.58 -37.94 6.66
C SER A 8 4.78 -37.26 6.02
N SER A 9 5.08 -37.60 4.77
CA SER A 9 6.01 -36.84 3.94
C SER A 9 5.33 -35.53 3.52
N SER A 10 5.66 -34.44 4.21
CA SER A 10 5.33 -33.08 3.75
C SER A 10 6.11 -32.79 2.47
N PHE A 11 5.41 -32.78 1.34
CA PHE A 11 5.94 -32.32 0.07
C PHE A 11 5.95 -30.79 0.07
N SER A 12 7.10 -30.16 0.32
CA SER A 12 7.27 -28.72 0.08
C SER A 12 7.25 -28.49 -1.43
N GLN A 13 6.13 -27.98 -1.95
CA GLN A 13 6.00 -27.55 -3.33
C GLN A 13 6.73 -26.21 -3.49
N GLU A 14 8.01 -26.27 -3.82
CA GLU A 14 8.81 -25.09 -4.18
C GLU A 14 8.20 -24.48 -5.45
N LYS A 15 7.58 -23.30 -5.32
CA LYS A 15 7.02 -22.57 -6.45
C LYS A 15 8.16 -22.30 -7.45
N ALA A 16 7.92 -22.66 -8.71
CA ALA A 16 8.88 -22.43 -9.80
C ALA A 16 9.42 -20.99 -9.76
N PRO A 17 10.71 -20.78 -10.03
CA PRO A 17 11.32 -19.46 -10.00
C PRO A 17 10.62 -18.56 -11.02
N THR A 18 9.97 -17.50 -10.53
CA THR A 18 9.33 -16.48 -11.36
C THR A 18 10.39 -15.83 -12.24
N THR A 19 10.14 -15.72 -13.55
CA THR A 19 11.14 -15.14 -14.46
C THR A 19 11.36 -13.66 -14.15
N THR A 20 12.55 -13.12 -14.44
CA THR A 20 12.88 -11.69 -14.21
C THR A 20 11.91 -10.73 -14.91
N PHE A 21 11.37 -11.16 -16.05
CA PHE A 21 10.35 -10.43 -16.81
C PHE A 21 9.02 -10.39 -16.07
N GLU A 22 8.50 -11.54 -15.63
CA GLU A 22 7.28 -11.62 -14.83
C GLU A 22 7.37 -10.83 -13.53
N TYR A 23 8.54 -10.83 -12.88
CA TYR A 23 8.77 -10.04 -11.67
C TYR A 23 8.71 -8.52 -11.94
N THR A 24 9.23 -8.08 -13.08
CA THR A 24 9.17 -6.66 -13.50
C THR A 24 7.73 -6.22 -13.76
N ASP A 25 6.96 -7.04 -14.49
CA ASP A 25 5.54 -6.78 -14.74
C ASP A 25 4.73 -6.72 -13.43
N GLN A 26 4.98 -7.65 -12.50
CA GLN A 26 4.34 -7.63 -11.19
C GLN A 26 4.63 -6.35 -10.40
N VAL A 27 5.86 -5.85 -10.43
CA VAL A 27 6.22 -4.60 -9.74
C VAL A 27 5.59 -3.39 -10.43
N SER A 28 5.53 -3.36 -11.76
CA SER A 28 4.84 -2.30 -12.49
C SER A 28 3.35 -2.24 -12.13
N ARG A 29 2.67 -3.39 -12.09
CA ARG A 29 1.27 -3.47 -11.66
C ARG A 29 1.08 -2.99 -10.23
N LYS A 30 1.98 -3.36 -9.31
CA LYS A 30 1.95 -2.88 -7.93
C LYS A 30 2.12 -1.36 -7.83
N ILE A 31 2.95 -0.76 -8.67
CA ILE A 31 3.08 0.70 -8.75
C ILE A 31 1.77 1.33 -9.22
N ASP A 32 1.11 0.74 -10.21
CA ASP A 32 -0.16 1.26 -10.71
C ASP A 32 -1.31 1.09 -9.71
N GLU A 33 -1.33 0.01 -8.94
CA GLU A 33 -2.31 -0.23 -7.87
C GLU A 33 -2.23 0.82 -6.75
N LEU A 34 -1.06 1.40 -6.49
CA LEU A 34 -0.87 2.39 -5.42
C LEU A 34 -1.84 3.58 -5.57
N LYS A 35 -2.03 4.09 -6.80
CA LYS A 35 -2.89 5.25 -7.02
C LYS A 35 -4.38 4.92 -6.78
N GLU A 36 -4.75 3.64 -6.83
CA GLU A 36 -6.10 3.13 -6.61
C GLU A 36 -6.35 2.71 -5.15
N LEU A 37 -5.35 2.85 -4.28
CA LEU A 37 -5.45 2.48 -2.89
C LEU A 37 -6.54 3.30 -2.18
N ARG A 38 -7.47 2.60 -1.54
CA ARG A 38 -8.54 3.24 -0.76
C ARG A 38 -7.97 3.91 0.49
N PRO A 39 -8.49 5.08 0.91
CA PRO A 39 -8.03 5.77 2.12
C PRO A 39 -7.97 4.87 3.36
N GLU A 40 -8.99 4.02 3.56
CA GLU A 40 -9.11 3.13 4.72
C GLU A 40 -8.00 2.09 4.80
N GLU A 41 -7.46 1.70 3.65
CA GLU A 41 -6.44 0.65 3.54
C GLU A 41 -5.02 1.21 3.52
N TYR A 42 -4.87 2.54 3.40
CA TYR A 42 -3.58 3.20 3.18
C TYR A 42 -2.55 2.80 4.22
N ILE A 43 -2.87 2.94 5.52
CA ILE A 43 -1.95 2.66 6.63
C ILE A 43 -1.50 1.19 6.64
N GLN A 44 -2.38 0.26 6.30
CA GLN A 44 -2.10 -1.17 6.36
C GLN A 44 -1.24 -1.64 5.18
N LYS A 45 -1.50 -1.09 3.99
CA LYS A 45 -0.92 -1.61 2.74
C LYS A 45 0.31 -0.81 2.26
N VAL A 46 0.41 0.48 2.55
CA VAL A 46 1.45 1.34 1.93
C VAL A 46 2.88 0.85 2.19
N ASN A 47 3.16 0.34 3.39
CA ASN A 47 4.49 -0.17 3.74
C ASN A 47 4.84 -1.43 2.95
N SER A 48 3.88 -2.33 2.70
CA SER A 48 4.15 -3.55 1.93
C SER A 48 4.43 -3.25 0.45
N TYR A 49 3.72 -2.28 -0.14
CA TYR A 49 4.04 -1.78 -1.48
C TYR A 49 5.42 -1.14 -1.52
N ARG A 50 5.73 -0.26 -0.55
CA ARG A 50 7.03 0.41 -0.45
C ARG A 50 8.17 -0.61 -0.38
N ASP A 51 8.09 -1.58 0.51
CA ASP A 51 9.15 -2.57 0.71
C ASP A 51 9.43 -3.38 -0.56
N VAL A 52 8.39 -3.82 -1.27
CA VAL A 52 8.54 -4.60 -2.51
C VAL A 52 9.16 -3.75 -3.62
N ILE A 53 8.67 -2.52 -3.80
CA ILE A 53 9.10 -1.64 -4.89
C ILE A 53 10.52 -1.11 -4.62
N GLU A 54 10.86 -0.74 -3.38
CA GLU A 54 12.21 -0.28 -3.02
C GLU A 54 13.25 -1.39 -3.18
N LYS A 55 12.93 -2.62 -2.78
CA LYS A 55 13.80 -3.79 -3.01
C LYS A 55 14.03 -4.05 -4.50
N TYR A 56 12.97 -3.95 -5.31
CA TYR A 56 13.10 -4.09 -6.76
C TYR A 56 13.97 -2.98 -7.37
N ILE A 57 13.75 -1.74 -6.97
CA ILE A 57 14.53 -0.59 -7.42
C ILE A 57 16.01 -0.75 -7.07
N ASP A 58 16.33 -1.18 -5.84
CA ASP A 58 17.72 -1.42 -5.43
C ASP A 58 18.36 -2.52 -6.27
N HIS A 59 17.65 -3.64 -6.46
CA HIS A 59 18.13 -4.73 -7.30
C HIS A 59 18.38 -4.27 -8.74
N LYS A 60 17.42 -3.59 -9.36
CA LYS A 60 17.57 -3.07 -10.74
C LYS A 60 18.67 -2.04 -10.85
N LYS A 61 18.87 -1.19 -9.84
CA LYS A 61 19.98 -0.25 -9.80
C LYS A 61 21.32 -0.98 -9.90
N ARG A 62 21.49 -2.06 -9.12
CA ARG A 62 22.72 -2.90 -9.15
C ARG A 62 22.90 -3.63 -10.48
N VAL A 63 21.82 -4.01 -11.14
CA VAL A 63 21.86 -4.54 -12.52
C VAL A 63 22.33 -3.45 -13.50
N CYS A 64 21.73 -2.24 -13.46
CA CYS A 64 22.10 -1.15 -14.38
C CYS A 64 23.54 -0.63 -14.15
N THR A 65 24.04 -0.67 -12.91
CA THR A 65 25.44 -0.31 -12.61
C THR A 65 26.44 -1.37 -13.06
N GLY A 66 25.97 -2.59 -13.35
CA GLY A 66 26.82 -3.74 -13.70
C GLY A 66 27.34 -4.50 -12.48
N GLU A 67 26.89 -4.18 -11.25
CA GLU A 67 27.21 -4.93 -10.03
C GLU A 67 26.60 -6.34 -10.11
N PHE A 68 25.41 -6.48 -10.71
CA PHE A 68 24.77 -7.77 -10.99
C PHE A 68 24.72 -8.08 -12.48
N SER A 69 24.84 -9.35 -12.83
CA SER A 69 24.66 -9.85 -14.20
C SER A 69 23.19 -10.13 -14.49
N THR A 70 22.81 -9.99 -15.76
CA THR A 70 21.48 -10.38 -16.24
C THR A 70 21.52 -11.79 -16.84
N ILE A 71 20.38 -12.48 -16.84
CA ILE A 71 20.22 -13.80 -17.46
C ILE A 71 19.49 -13.61 -18.78
N ILE A 72 20.05 -14.09 -19.89
CA ILE A 72 19.35 -14.11 -21.18
C ILE A 72 18.45 -15.34 -21.23
N LEU A 73 17.16 -15.11 -21.49
CA LEU A 73 16.19 -16.16 -21.74
C LEU A 73 16.18 -16.51 -23.23
N SER A 74 16.09 -17.80 -23.52
CA SER A 74 15.88 -18.33 -24.87
C SER A 74 14.46 -18.00 -25.36
N SER A 75 14.18 -18.24 -26.65
CA SER A 75 12.84 -18.09 -27.23
C SER A 75 11.79 -19.01 -26.59
N GLN A 76 12.20 -19.99 -25.78
CA GLN A 76 11.31 -20.85 -24.99
C GLN A 76 11.24 -20.45 -23.51
N GLY A 77 11.77 -19.28 -23.14
CA GLY A 77 11.75 -18.77 -21.77
C GLY A 77 12.72 -19.46 -20.82
N THR A 78 13.59 -20.34 -21.32
CA THR A 78 14.60 -21.02 -20.51
C THR A 78 15.89 -20.19 -20.45
N PRO A 79 16.54 -20.06 -19.28
CA PRO A 79 17.87 -19.46 -19.19
C PRO A 79 18.84 -20.15 -20.16
N VAL A 80 19.53 -19.39 -21.00
CA VAL A 80 20.62 -19.93 -21.79
C VAL A 80 21.78 -20.26 -20.83
N GLU A 81 22.26 -21.51 -20.81
CA GLU A 81 23.39 -21.92 -19.96
C GLU A 81 24.60 -21.00 -20.20
N GLY A 82 25.17 -20.43 -19.13
CA GLY A 82 26.29 -19.50 -19.19
C GLY A 82 25.94 -18.03 -19.52
N SER A 83 24.66 -17.67 -19.69
CA SER A 83 24.24 -16.34 -20.16
C SER A 83 24.29 -15.20 -19.14
N ARG A 84 25.13 -15.29 -18.10
CA ARG A 84 25.35 -14.16 -17.19
C ARG A 84 26.11 -13.06 -17.91
N ILE A 85 25.36 -12.11 -18.47
CA ILE A 85 25.91 -11.04 -19.29
C ILE A 85 25.70 -9.72 -18.56
N HIS A 86 26.78 -8.94 -18.49
CA HIS A 86 26.72 -7.54 -18.08
C HIS A 86 26.20 -6.71 -19.24
N LEU A 87 25.37 -5.72 -18.92
CA LEU A 87 24.82 -4.80 -19.90
C LEU A 87 25.96 -3.99 -20.55
N ASN A 88 25.92 -3.86 -21.87
CA ASN A 88 26.79 -2.94 -22.61
C ASN A 88 26.41 -1.48 -22.29
N ASN A 89 27.19 -0.50 -22.77
CA ASN A 89 26.96 0.91 -22.41
C ASN A 89 25.59 1.43 -22.85
N GLU A 90 25.12 1.07 -24.06
CA GLU A 90 23.81 1.48 -24.57
C GLU A 90 22.67 0.84 -23.76
N GLU A 91 22.80 -0.44 -23.44
CA GLU A 91 21.86 -1.19 -22.60
C GLU A 91 21.81 -0.63 -21.17
N ARG A 92 22.94 -0.19 -20.62
CA ARG A 92 22.99 0.47 -19.30
C ARG A 92 22.27 1.81 -19.31
N GLU A 93 22.47 2.63 -20.35
CA GLU A 93 21.76 3.90 -20.49
C GLU A 93 20.25 3.70 -20.59
N LEU A 94 19.81 2.71 -21.36
CA LEU A 94 18.40 2.35 -21.46
C LEU A 94 17.85 1.86 -20.10
N CYS A 95 18.58 0.97 -19.42
CA CYS A 95 18.25 0.47 -18.08
C CYS A 95 18.05 1.61 -17.07
N PHE A 96 18.95 2.60 -17.05
CA PHE A 96 18.81 3.77 -16.17
C PHE A 96 17.63 4.66 -16.55
N ARG A 97 17.35 4.82 -17.85
CA ARG A 97 16.19 5.61 -18.32
C ARG A 97 14.88 4.96 -17.87
N GLU A 98 14.75 3.65 -18.02
CA GLU A 98 13.59 2.88 -17.56
C GLU A 98 13.46 2.92 -16.04
N LEU A 99 14.55 2.70 -15.30
CA LEU A 99 14.56 2.76 -13.85
C LEU A 99 14.14 4.14 -13.34
N LYS A 100 14.60 5.22 -13.99
CA LYS A 100 14.18 6.59 -13.67
C LYS A 100 12.69 6.79 -13.90
N ALA A 101 12.16 6.33 -15.04
CA ALA A 101 10.73 6.44 -15.34
C ALA A 101 9.88 5.69 -14.30
N LEU A 102 10.30 4.48 -13.92
CA LEU A 102 9.67 3.68 -12.88
C LEU A 102 9.65 4.39 -11.53
N GLN A 103 10.78 4.96 -11.11
CA GLN A 103 10.90 5.71 -9.86
C GLN A 103 9.99 6.94 -9.84
N ILE A 104 9.92 7.69 -10.93
CA ILE A 104 9.02 8.84 -11.06
C ILE A 104 7.56 8.38 -10.92
N ASN A 105 7.16 7.30 -11.60
CA ASN A 105 5.81 6.77 -11.51
C ASN A 105 5.48 6.31 -10.07
N PHE A 106 6.40 5.60 -9.42
CA PHE A 106 6.26 5.19 -8.03
C PHE A 106 6.04 6.40 -7.09
N VAL A 107 6.87 7.44 -7.19
CA VAL A 107 6.75 8.64 -6.36
C VAL A 107 5.41 9.34 -6.60
N ASN A 108 4.99 9.49 -7.86
CA ASN A 108 3.72 10.12 -8.21
C ASN A 108 2.52 9.34 -7.67
N ASN A 109 2.50 8.02 -7.83
CA ASN A 109 1.39 7.18 -7.36
C ASN A 109 1.34 7.12 -5.82
N MET A 110 2.51 7.08 -5.16
CA MET A 110 2.60 7.23 -3.70
C MET A 110 2.04 8.57 -3.21
N TYR A 111 2.35 9.66 -3.91
CA TYR A 111 1.82 10.98 -3.59
C TYR A 111 0.29 11.01 -3.71
N VAL A 112 -0.26 10.48 -4.81
CA VAL A 112 -1.71 10.40 -5.02
C VAL A 112 -2.39 9.59 -3.91
N ALA A 113 -1.87 8.42 -3.58
CA ALA A 113 -2.39 7.55 -2.53
C ALA A 113 -2.40 8.27 -1.17
N ARG A 114 -1.28 8.91 -0.82
CA ARG A 114 -1.13 9.63 0.45
C ARG A 114 -2.06 10.83 0.54
N ARG A 115 -2.20 11.59 -0.55
CA ARG A 115 -3.11 12.72 -0.61
C ARG A 115 -4.55 12.28 -0.39
N LYS A 116 -5.03 11.26 -1.12
CA LYS A 116 -6.38 10.70 -0.94
C LYS A 116 -6.66 10.30 0.51
N PHE A 117 -5.69 9.66 1.17
CA PHE A 117 -5.78 9.30 2.57
C PHE A 117 -5.89 10.53 3.49
N LEU A 118 -5.04 11.54 3.29
CA LEU A 118 -5.06 12.76 4.10
C LEU A 118 -6.34 13.56 3.92
N ASP A 119 -6.82 13.69 2.69
CA ASP A 119 -8.07 14.39 2.38
C ASP A 119 -9.25 13.70 3.10
N SER A 120 -9.37 12.37 3.00
CA SER A 120 -10.42 11.61 3.71
C SER A 120 -10.33 11.74 5.23
N MET A 121 -9.12 11.71 5.79
CA MET A 121 -8.93 11.90 7.24
C MET A 121 -9.29 13.32 7.68
N HIS A 122 -9.02 14.32 6.85
CA HIS A 122 -9.38 15.69 7.15
C HIS A 122 -10.90 15.89 7.14
N GLU A 123 -11.59 15.36 6.13
CA GLU A 123 -13.06 15.41 6.04
C GLU A 123 -13.72 14.78 7.28
N LYS A 124 -13.29 13.58 7.68
CA LYS A 124 -13.81 12.90 8.88
C LYS A 124 -13.62 13.75 10.14
N ARG A 125 -12.45 14.38 10.31
CA ARG A 125 -12.17 15.23 11.48
C ARG A 125 -13.02 16.49 11.52
N ILE A 126 -13.29 17.10 10.36
CA ILE A 126 -14.18 18.27 10.27
C ILE A 126 -15.62 17.87 10.63
N GLU A 127 -16.08 16.71 10.17
CA GLU A 127 -17.40 16.18 10.53
C GLU A 127 -17.51 15.91 12.04
N GLU A 128 -16.53 15.22 12.62
CA GLU A 128 -16.45 14.97 14.07
C GLU A 128 -16.44 16.26 14.89
N LEU A 129 -15.71 17.28 14.43
CA LEU A 129 -15.67 18.59 15.06
C LEU A 129 -17.04 19.29 15.04
N SER A 130 -17.77 19.21 13.92
CA SER A 130 -19.12 19.77 13.83
C SER A 130 -20.09 19.06 14.77
N LYS A 131 -20.03 17.73 14.82
CA LYS A 131 -20.86 16.92 15.73
C LYS A 131 -20.59 17.27 17.18
N ALA A 132 -19.32 17.34 17.59
CA ALA A 132 -18.95 17.73 18.94
C ALA A 132 -19.47 19.13 19.33
N ARG A 133 -19.43 20.08 18.39
CA ARG A 133 -20.01 21.42 18.59
C ARG A 133 -21.52 21.36 18.79
N GLU A 134 -22.23 20.64 17.93
CA GLU A 134 -23.69 20.51 17.99
C GLU A 134 -24.15 19.80 19.27
N GLU A 135 -23.45 18.75 19.68
CA GLU A 135 -23.69 18.05 20.95
C GLU A 135 -23.48 18.97 22.15
N ALA A 136 -22.39 19.76 22.15
CA ALA A 136 -22.12 20.72 23.22
C ALA A 136 -23.20 21.80 23.31
N LEU A 137 -23.59 22.41 22.19
CA LEU A 137 -24.65 23.42 22.14
C LEU A 137 -26.02 22.82 22.52
N GLY A 138 -26.31 21.61 22.06
CA GLY A 138 -27.52 20.88 22.41
C GLY A 138 -27.62 20.62 23.91
N SER A 139 -26.53 20.17 24.53
CA SER A 139 -26.44 19.95 25.98
C SER A 139 -26.65 21.24 26.79
N ILE A 140 -26.03 22.35 26.35
CA ILE A 140 -26.21 23.67 26.95
C ILE A 140 -27.69 24.08 26.85
N ASN A 141 -28.26 24.07 25.66
CA ASN A 141 -29.65 24.48 25.43
C ASN A 141 -30.65 23.63 26.22
N ALA A 142 -30.45 22.31 26.27
CA ALA A 142 -31.28 21.40 27.06
C ALA A 142 -31.23 21.72 28.57
N THR A 143 -30.05 22.06 29.08
CA THR A 143 -29.86 22.45 30.49
C THR A 143 -30.61 23.74 30.82
N PHE A 144 -30.50 24.75 29.97
CA PHE A 144 -31.20 26.02 30.16
C PHE A 144 -32.71 25.91 29.99
N ALA A 145 -33.19 25.16 28.98
CA ALA A 145 -34.61 24.88 28.80
C ALA A 145 -35.23 24.17 30.01
N LYS A 146 -34.54 23.16 30.57
CA LYS A 146 -34.97 22.46 31.79
C LYS A 146 -35.04 23.40 33.00
N LYS A 147 -34.12 24.35 33.13
CA LYS A 147 -34.14 25.35 34.20
C LYS A 147 -35.35 26.29 34.04
N GLN A 148 -35.62 26.74 32.82
CA GLN A 148 -36.75 27.63 32.53
C GLN A 148 -38.09 26.95 32.82
N LEU A 149 -38.30 25.70 32.38
CA LEU A 149 -39.50 24.92 32.67
C LEU A 149 -39.73 24.72 34.18
N ARG A 150 -38.66 24.49 34.95
CA ARG A 150 -38.75 24.37 36.42
C ARG A 150 -39.16 25.69 37.09
N ALA A 151 -38.69 26.82 36.57
CA ALA A 151 -39.08 28.13 37.09
C ALA A 151 -40.58 28.38 36.85
N THR A 152 -41.06 28.22 35.61
CA THR A 152 -42.49 28.38 35.31
C THR A 152 -43.39 27.41 36.08
N SER A 153 -42.95 26.18 36.34
CA SER A 153 -43.74 25.22 37.15
C SER A 153 -43.85 25.59 38.63
N LYS A 154 -42.94 26.40 39.18
CA LYS A 154 -42.99 26.85 40.59
C LYS A 154 -43.95 28.03 40.80
N ASP A 155 -44.22 28.78 39.74
CA ASP A 155 -45.09 29.97 39.78
C ASP A 155 -46.57 29.62 39.50
N LEU A 156 -46.92 28.36 39.24
CA LEU A 156 -48.30 27.91 39.15
C LEU A 156 -48.93 27.72 40.54
N PRO A 157 -50.11 28.31 40.82
CA PRO A 157 -50.80 28.13 42.09
C PRO A 157 -51.17 26.65 42.27
N ARG A 158 -50.83 26.09 43.43
CA ARG A 158 -51.32 24.77 43.85
C ARG A 158 -52.79 24.90 44.23
N ASN A 159 -53.68 24.43 43.36
CA ASN A 159 -55.08 24.14 43.69
C ASN A 159 -55.18 22.91 44.57
#